data_AF-A0A2Z3N8N8-F1
#
_entry.id   AF-A0A2Z3N8N8-F1
#
_cell.length_a   1.000
_cell.length_b   1.000
_cell.length_c   1.000
_cell.angle_alpha   90.00
_cell.angle_beta   90.00
_cell.angle_gamma   90.00
#
_symmetry.space_group_name_H-M   'P 1'
#
loop_
_entity.id
_entity.type
_entity.pdbx_description
1 polymer ?
#
loop_
_entity_poly.entity_id
_entity_poly.type
_entity_poly.pdbx_seq_one_letter_code
_entity_poly.pdbx_strand_id
1 'polypeptide(L)'
;MRRDQRGYSLITTLLVITVFLLLGLTIVTTAVEHAQFTTVRVDDVQSLHEAKTDVNEAVADLKAELSDPNFLVRHRIFAPDQWDQFLGLGSSSPGEDTIAGRLRDRYGVIMEDESEQYDIPKNQVFLRALRLTKTFNDGHRTRTVKRLVFVTNTPSFLKYALGSKETVVLNGGVYVENGNVYTGQNAYASNATNYVKANGQLTVNSSNAGMPLLSSSSIWYTNDGQLNACGQTTGCWEASQGRFRMKTNWAPRWPTDVPEPAPTIRQENEDFIDVDFDLTVADKLLQASGILPPSSDYIERMESIQEAGDKNSQLHTLVAELSNQWTSIQSNQPDPNDPRKTLEEVIKEQSKTKPLYLDGNSVLRGDVDIQNSGVNQWLIVNGDLRLDGPTNPSTFVSVRGNFIVLGDLTLTGNLRLDASIYVTGSTKIYQSRIERALNNKGVVLLSKGPLDISRINEFNNPTIPTPNLKGYFYTDSSATIYAVGSYLYIEGGLFARGNRATAPDTDINGLVVNAFRGQVNGENGEPDRFTPGSDPLSSRLVVRYRPEMLVEQGTGLPFVNRISLVVDRLEVE
;
A
#
# COMPACT_ATOMS: atom_id res chain seq x y z
N MET A 1 57.72 -92.46 -19.91
CA MET A 1 56.85 -91.28 -19.72
C MET A 1 57.69 -90.01 -19.78
N ARG A 2 57.69 -89.28 -20.90
CA ARG A 2 58.15 -87.88 -21.00
C ARG A 2 57.34 -87.23 -22.13
N ARG A 3 56.49 -86.26 -21.78
CA ARG A 3 55.48 -85.62 -22.63
C ARG A 3 56.09 -84.51 -23.49
N ASP A 4 55.60 -84.42 -24.74
CA ASP A 4 55.75 -83.27 -25.64
C ASP A 4 55.10 -82.01 -25.06
N GLN A 5 55.89 -80.99 -24.75
CA GLN A 5 55.44 -79.63 -24.38
C GLN A 5 56.34 -78.54 -25.00
N ARG A 6 56.54 -78.56 -26.32
CA ARG A 6 57.30 -77.49 -27.01
C ARG A 6 56.51 -76.65 -28.02
N GLY A 7 55.23 -76.93 -28.26
CA GLY A 7 54.37 -76.16 -29.17
C GLY A 7 53.35 -75.21 -28.52
N TYR A 8 53.04 -75.39 -27.23
CA TYR A 8 51.95 -74.64 -26.56
C TYR A 8 52.40 -73.31 -25.93
N SER A 9 53.70 -73.09 -25.67
CA SER A 9 54.18 -71.88 -24.99
C SER A 9 53.92 -70.61 -25.81
N LEU A 10 54.24 -70.61 -27.11
CA LEU A 10 54.02 -69.44 -27.98
C LEU A 10 52.54 -69.03 -28.04
N ILE A 11 51.64 -70.00 -28.21
CA ILE A 11 50.19 -69.76 -28.26
C ILE A 11 49.67 -69.21 -26.93
N THR A 12 50.19 -69.71 -25.81
CA THR A 12 49.79 -69.25 -24.47
C THR A 12 50.26 -67.81 -24.23
N THR A 13 51.49 -67.47 -24.61
CA THR A 13 52.01 -66.10 -24.48
C THR A 13 51.25 -65.12 -25.37
N LEU A 14 50.92 -65.52 -26.60
CA LEU A 14 50.16 -64.69 -27.54
C LEU A 14 48.71 -64.48 -27.06
N LEU A 15 48.08 -65.52 -26.52
CA LEU A 15 46.76 -65.44 -25.87
C LEU A 15 46.79 -64.51 -24.66
N VAL A 16 47.79 -64.64 -23.77
CA VAL A 16 47.94 -63.78 -22.59
C VAL A 16 48.14 -62.33 -23.00
N ILE A 17 49.02 -62.05 -23.98
CA ILE A 17 49.21 -60.70 -24.52
C ILE A 17 47.91 -60.16 -25.11
N THR A 18 47.16 -60.97 -25.86
CA THR A 18 45.90 -60.55 -26.49
C THR A 18 44.83 -60.24 -25.45
N VAL A 19 44.74 -61.06 -24.39
CA VAL A 19 43.84 -60.82 -23.25
C VAL A 19 44.22 -59.52 -22.53
N PHE A 20 45.51 -59.28 -22.28
CA PHE A 20 45.97 -58.02 -21.68
C PHE A 20 45.74 -56.82 -22.59
N LEU A 21 45.87 -56.97 -23.91
CA LEU A 21 45.62 -55.91 -24.90
C LEU A 21 44.12 -55.60 -24.98
N LEU A 22 43.26 -56.61 -24.96
CA LEU A 22 41.81 -56.46 -24.89
C LEU A 22 41.39 -55.81 -23.58
N LEU A 23 41.94 -56.24 -22.44
CA LEU A 23 41.68 -55.60 -21.14
C LEU A 23 42.15 -54.13 -21.14
N GLY A 24 43.36 -53.87 -21.64
CA GLY A 24 43.89 -52.50 -21.77
C GLY A 24 43.01 -51.62 -22.64
N LEU A 25 42.55 -52.12 -23.79
CA LEU A 25 41.67 -51.39 -24.69
C LEU A 25 40.31 -51.11 -24.04
N THR A 26 39.73 -52.09 -23.34
CA THR A 26 38.44 -51.93 -22.64
C THR A 26 38.48 -50.90 -21.52
N ILE A 27 39.61 -50.81 -20.79
CA ILE A 27 39.79 -49.82 -19.72
C ILE A 27 39.93 -48.41 -20.33
N VAL A 28 40.65 -48.28 -21.46
CA VAL A 28 40.79 -46.99 -22.15
C VAL A 28 39.46 -46.54 -22.75
N THR A 29 38.69 -47.42 -23.38
CA THR A 29 37.36 -47.06 -23.93
C THR A 29 36.38 -46.67 -22.84
N THR A 30 36.34 -47.42 -21.72
CA THR A 30 35.47 -47.06 -20.58
C THR A 30 35.89 -45.74 -19.93
N ALA A 31 37.20 -45.46 -19.83
CA ALA A 31 37.69 -44.17 -19.33
C ALA A 31 37.34 -43.00 -20.25
N VAL A 32 37.40 -43.18 -21.58
CA VAL A 32 37.00 -42.17 -22.57
C VAL A 32 35.49 -41.92 -22.52
N GLU A 33 34.67 -42.97 -22.42
CA GLU A 33 33.23 -42.85 -22.25
C GLU A 33 32.88 -42.12 -20.95
N HIS A 34 33.48 -42.51 -19.82
CA HIS A 34 33.27 -41.82 -18.55
C HIS A 34 33.72 -40.36 -18.57
N ALA A 35 34.83 -40.05 -19.24
CA ALA A 35 35.28 -38.67 -19.43
C ALA A 35 34.25 -37.88 -20.24
N GLN A 36 33.76 -38.43 -21.37
CA GLN A 36 32.73 -37.81 -22.20
C GLN A 36 31.43 -37.54 -21.43
N PHE A 37 30.92 -38.52 -20.65
CA PHE A 37 29.73 -38.35 -19.82
C PHE A 37 29.91 -37.31 -18.71
N THR A 38 31.13 -37.14 -18.20
CA THR A 38 31.43 -36.14 -17.18
C THR A 38 31.52 -34.75 -17.79
N THR A 39 32.15 -34.58 -18.96
CA THR A 39 32.15 -33.30 -19.69
C THR A 39 30.74 -32.87 -20.09
N VAL A 40 29.92 -33.78 -20.63
CA VAL A 40 28.52 -33.46 -20.99
C VAL A 40 27.73 -33.05 -19.75
N ARG A 41 27.83 -33.78 -18.63
CA ARG A 41 27.14 -33.40 -17.38
C ARG A 41 27.61 -32.06 -16.81
N VAL A 42 28.89 -31.73 -16.94
CA VAL A 42 29.43 -30.44 -16.50
C VAL A 42 28.91 -29.32 -17.40
N ASP A 43 28.91 -29.51 -18.72
CA ASP A 43 28.38 -28.56 -19.70
C ASP A 43 26.86 -28.34 -19.50
N ASP A 44 26.08 -29.38 -19.19
CA ASP A 44 24.64 -29.29 -18.92
C ASP A 44 24.33 -28.50 -17.66
N VAL A 45 25.09 -28.76 -16.58
CA VAL A 45 24.94 -28.05 -15.31
C VAL A 45 25.40 -26.60 -15.46
N GLN A 46 26.46 -26.36 -16.22
CA GLN A 46 26.99 -25.04 -16.50
C GLN A 46 26.03 -24.22 -17.36
N SER A 47 25.52 -24.75 -18.47
CA SER A 47 24.60 -24.03 -19.36
C SER A 47 23.26 -23.71 -18.70
N LEU A 48 22.73 -24.64 -17.88
CA LEU A 48 21.55 -24.38 -17.05
C LEU A 48 21.83 -23.32 -15.99
N HIS A 49 23.00 -23.37 -15.35
CA HIS A 49 23.38 -22.40 -14.32
C HIS A 49 23.55 -21.00 -14.92
N GLU A 50 24.20 -20.90 -16.08
CA GLU A 50 24.35 -19.66 -16.86
C GLU A 50 22.98 -19.12 -17.26
N ALA A 51 22.09 -19.94 -17.84
CA ALA A 51 20.76 -19.49 -18.24
C ALA A 51 19.91 -19.01 -17.05
N LYS A 52 19.99 -19.68 -15.90
CA LYS A 52 19.34 -19.23 -14.66
C LYS A 52 19.94 -17.92 -14.16
N THR A 53 21.25 -17.78 -14.24
CA THR A 53 21.97 -16.56 -13.83
C THR A 53 21.55 -15.40 -14.72
N ASP A 54 21.57 -15.57 -16.05
CA ASP A 54 21.12 -14.56 -17.01
C ASP A 54 19.68 -14.09 -16.74
N VAL A 55 18.73 -15.01 -16.50
CA VAL A 55 17.35 -14.64 -16.17
C VAL A 55 17.26 -13.92 -14.83
N ASN A 56 18.01 -14.35 -13.82
CA ASN A 56 18.02 -13.69 -12.51
C ASN A 56 18.64 -12.30 -12.56
N GLU A 57 19.75 -12.13 -13.29
CA GLU A 57 20.41 -10.85 -13.53
C GLU A 57 19.51 -9.93 -14.35
N ALA A 58 18.83 -10.43 -15.39
CA ALA A 58 17.84 -9.66 -16.14
C ALA A 58 16.68 -9.16 -15.26
N VAL A 59 16.18 -10.00 -14.36
CA VAL A 59 15.16 -9.60 -13.37
C VAL A 59 15.71 -8.59 -12.38
N ALA A 60 16.97 -8.73 -11.93
CA ALA A 60 17.60 -7.80 -11.01
C ALA A 60 17.85 -6.44 -11.65
N ASP A 61 18.33 -6.40 -12.90
CA ASP A 61 18.47 -5.19 -13.71
C ASP A 61 17.13 -4.49 -13.91
N LEU A 62 16.10 -5.25 -14.31
CA LEU A 62 14.73 -4.73 -14.42
C LEU A 62 14.26 -4.15 -13.08
N LYS A 63 14.43 -4.88 -11.98
CA LYS A 63 14.04 -4.42 -10.65
C LYS A 63 14.78 -3.13 -10.27
N ALA A 64 16.08 -3.06 -10.51
CA ALA A 64 16.91 -1.91 -10.18
C ALA A 64 16.46 -0.65 -10.94
N GLU A 65 16.14 -0.79 -12.23
CA GLU A 65 15.65 0.30 -13.05
C GLU A 65 14.26 0.79 -12.60
N LEU A 66 13.33 -0.13 -12.35
CA LEU A 66 11.97 0.21 -11.91
C LEU A 66 11.91 0.83 -10.51
N SER A 67 12.91 0.52 -9.67
CA SER A 67 13.03 1.02 -8.30
C SER A 67 13.57 2.44 -8.21
N ASP A 68 14.02 3.03 -9.32
CA ASP A 68 14.59 4.39 -9.39
C ASP A 68 13.63 5.42 -8.76
N PRO A 69 14.09 6.27 -7.83
CA PRO A 69 13.33 7.43 -7.40
C PRO A 69 12.81 8.26 -8.56
N ASN A 70 11.50 8.45 -8.61
CA ASN A 70 10.83 9.28 -9.60
C ASN A 70 10.86 8.71 -11.02
N PHE A 71 10.95 7.38 -11.13
CA PHE A 71 11.02 6.63 -12.38
C PHE A 71 10.03 7.13 -13.43
N LEU A 72 8.74 7.30 -13.09
CA LEU A 72 7.72 7.69 -14.06
C LEU A 72 7.92 9.10 -14.61
N VAL A 73 8.21 10.06 -13.73
CA VAL A 73 8.47 11.44 -14.16
C VAL A 73 9.74 11.52 -14.99
N ARG A 74 10.83 10.88 -14.55
CA ARG A 74 12.13 10.87 -15.24
C ARG A 74 12.05 10.30 -16.67
N HIS A 75 11.26 9.24 -16.85
CA HIS A 75 11.08 8.60 -18.15
C HIS A 75 9.86 9.11 -18.91
N ARG A 76 9.16 10.12 -18.38
CA ARG A 76 7.95 10.74 -18.96
C ARG A 76 6.82 9.75 -19.26
N ILE A 77 6.60 8.81 -18.35
CA ILE A 77 5.61 7.73 -18.49
C ILE A 77 4.39 8.04 -17.63
N PHE A 78 3.36 8.59 -18.26
CA PHE A 78 2.11 9.01 -17.61
C PHE A 78 0.86 8.33 -18.17
N ALA A 79 1.00 7.53 -19.22
CA ALA A 79 -0.08 6.75 -19.82
C ALA A 79 0.35 5.29 -20.11
N PRO A 80 -0.59 4.33 -20.15
CA PRO A 80 -0.26 2.91 -20.33
C PRO A 80 0.40 2.57 -21.68
N ASP A 81 0.14 3.35 -22.73
CA ASP A 81 0.78 3.19 -24.04
C ASP A 81 2.25 3.63 -24.03
N GLN A 82 2.57 4.72 -23.33
CA GLN A 82 3.95 5.14 -23.08
C GLN A 82 4.71 4.07 -22.28
N TRP A 83 4.02 3.42 -21.33
CA TRP A 83 4.58 2.32 -20.56
C TRP A 83 4.91 1.10 -21.43
N ASP A 84 4.01 0.73 -22.34
CA ASP A 84 4.24 -0.38 -23.30
C ASP A 84 5.41 -0.08 -24.24
N GLN A 85 5.52 1.16 -24.71
CA GLN A 85 6.64 1.62 -25.54
C GLN A 85 7.97 1.55 -24.78
N PHE A 86 8.00 1.99 -23.53
CA PHE A 86 9.20 1.94 -22.69
C PHE A 86 9.65 0.50 -22.42
N LEU A 87 8.71 -0.39 -22.13
CA LEU A 87 8.98 -1.82 -21.97
C LEU A 87 9.46 -2.47 -23.29
N GLY A 88 9.06 -1.92 -24.44
CA GLY A 88 9.34 -2.48 -25.76
C GLY A 88 8.37 -3.60 -26.15
N LEU A 89 7.14 -3.58 -25.64
CA LEU A 89 6.13 -4.61 -25.91
C LEU A 89 5.58 -4.46 -27.34
N GLY A 90 5.21 -5.59 -27.95
CA GLY A 90 4.54 -5.62 -29.26
C GLY A 90 5.45 -5.53 -30.49
N SER A 91 6.78 -5.46 -30.32
CA SER A 91 7.75 -5.60 -31.41
C SER A 91 8.47 -6.94 -31.33
N SER A 92 8.57 -7.66 -32.45
CA SER A 92 9.42 -8.86 -32.54
C SER A 92 10.91 -8.53 -32.49
N SER A 93 11.28 -7.27 -32.73
CA SER A 93 12.62 -6.75 -32.52
C SER A 93 12.55 -5.43 -31.74
N PRO A 94 12.45 -5.48 -30.39
CA PRO A 94 12.50 -4.28 -29.57
C PRO A 94 13.78 -3.48 -29.84
N GLY A 95 13.68 -2.15 -29.80
CA GLY A 95 14.83 -1.26 -29.97
C GLY A 95 15.76 -1.31 -28.74
N GLU A 96 17.04 -1.04 -28.93
CA GLU A 96 18.08 -1.09 -27.89
C GLU A 96 17.77 -0.15 -26.70
N ASP A 97 17.00 0.92 -26.93
CA ASP A 97 16.58 1.87 -25.88
C ASP A 97 15.41 1.38 -25.01
N THR A 98 14.80 0.24 -25.34
CA THR A 98 13.69 -0.35 -24.55
C THR A 98 14.20 -1.38 -23.56
N ILE A 99 13.42 -1.66 -22.51
CA ILE A 99 13.75 -2.73 -21.54
C ILE A 99 13.94 -4.07 -22.24
N ALA A 100 12.98 -4.47 -23.09
CA ALA A 100 13.05 -5.74 -23.81
C ALA A 100 14.31 -5.84 -24.69
N GLY A 101 14.66 -4.75 -25.38
CA GLY A 101 15.88 -4.67 -26.19
C GLY A 101 17.14 -4.85 -25.36
N ARG A 102 17.30 -4.07 -24.28
CA ARG A 102 18.47 -4.15 -23.40
C ARG A 102 18.63 -5.54 -22.77
N LEU A 103 17.56 -6.15 -22.27
CA LEU A 103 17.62 -7.47 -21.65
C LEU A 103 18.00 -8.55 -22.68
N ARG A 104 17.49 -8.43 -23.92
CA ARG A 104 17.86 -9.32 -25.02
C ARG A 104 19.32 -9.16 -25.42
N ASP A 105 19.79 -7.92 -25.56
CA ASP A 105 21.14 -7.67 -26.06
C ASP A 105 22.22 -7.99 -25.00
N ARG A 106 21.93 -7.73 -23.73
CA ARG A 106 22.87 -7.97 -22.61
C ARG A 106 22.87 -9.41 -22.13
N TYR A 107 21.69 -10.02 -21.98
CA TYR A 107 21.52 -11.35 -21.35
C TYR A 107 20.99 -12.41 -22.32
N GLY A 108 20.61 -12.06 -23.55
CA GLY A 108 19.90 -12.97 -24.46
C GLY A 108 18.54 -13.42 -23.91
N VAL A 109 17.96 -12.66 -22.98
CA VAL A 109 16.66 -12.96 -22.36
C VAL A 109 15.56 -12.30 -23.18
N ILE A 110 14.56 -13.09 -23.58
CA ILE A 110 13.39 -12.62 -24.31
C ILE A 110 12.28 -12.31 -23.30
N MET A 111 11.69 -11.11 -23.41
CA MET A 111 10.56 -10.68 -22.59
C MET A 111 9.29 -10.70 -23.43
N GLU A 112 8.31 -11.51 -23.03
CA GLU A 112 7.01 -11.65 -23.70
C GLU A 112 5.89 -11.14 -22.80
N ASP A 113 4.87 -10.51 -23.40
CA ASP A 113 3.69 -10.03 -22.68
C ASP A 113 2.64 -11.14 -22.60
N GLU A 114 2.36 -11.63 -21.38
CA GLU A 114 1.33 -12.63 -21.08
C GLU A 114 0.08 -12.01 -20.43
N SER A 115 -0.04 -10.67 -20.42
CA SER A 115 -1.12 -9.97 -19.70
C SER A 115 -2.54 -10.37 -20.14
N GLU A 116 -2.71 -10.81 -21.38
CA GLU A 116 -3.99 -11.30 -21.90
C GLU A 116 -4.46 -12.58 -21.18
N GLN A 117 -3.54 -13.42 -20.70
CA GLN A 117 -3.88 -14.63 -19.96
C GLN A 117 -4.49 -14.34 -18.58
N TYR A 118 -4.35 -13.10 -18.11
CA TYR A 118 -4.79 -12.63 -16.79
C TYR A 118 -5.93 -11.61 -16.87
N ASP A 119 -6.56 -11.44 -18.04
CA ASP A 119 -7.65 -10.47 -18.27
C ASP A 119 -7.30 -9.02 -17.88
N ILE A 120 -6.01 -8.63 -18.01
CA ILE A 120 -5.55 -7.31 -17.57
C ILE A 120 -5.95 -6.23 -18.60
N PRO A 121 -6.70 -5.18 -18.22
CA PRO A 121 -7.10 -4.11 -19.13
C PRO A 121 -5.95 -3.13 -19.36
N LYS A 122 -4.98 -3.50 -20.22
CA LYS A 122 -3.72 -2.76 -20.45
C LYS A 122 -3.90 -1.29 -20.85
N ASN A 123 -5.05 -0.93 -21.42
CA ASN A 123 -5.40 0.45 -21.79
C ASN A 123 -5.86 1.33 -20.60
N GLN A 124 -6.09 0.72 -19.43
CA GLN A 124 -6.58 1.41 -18.23
C GLN A 124 -5.57 1.37 -17.08
N VAL A 125 -4.70 0.35 -17.04
CA VAL A 125 -3.77 0.14 -15.92
C VAL A 125 -2.34 -0.05 -16.40
N PHE A 126 -1.37 0.25 -15.53
CA PHE A 126 0.06 0.00 -15.77
C PHE A 126 0.49 -1.45 -15.50
N LEU A 127 -0.40 -2.27 -14.93
CA LEU A 127 -0.11 -3.67 -14.63
C LEU A 127 0.24 -4.44 -15.92
N ARG A 128 1.36 -5.16 -15.94
CA ARG A 128 1.68 -6.15 -16.99
C ARG A 128 2.16 -7.45 -16.36
N ALA A 129 1.77 -8.57 -16.96
CA ALA A 129 2.34 -9.88 -16.71
C ALA A 129 3.37 -10.17 -17.81
N LEU A 130 4.64 -10.28 -17.44
CA LEU A 130 5.77 -10.38 -18.37
C LEU A 130 6.52 -11.69 -18.12
N ARG A 131 6.73 -12.47 -19.17
CA ARG A 131 7.47 -13.73 -19.12
C ARG A 131 8.89 -13.50 -19.65
N LEU A 132 9.87 -13.67 -18.79
CA LEU A 132 11.29 -13.64 -19.16
C LEU A 132 11.75 -15.06 -19.46
N THR A 133 12.34 -15.26 -20.63
CA THR A 133 12.76 -16.59 -21.09
C THR A 133 14.18 -16.58 -21.64
N LYS A 134 14.92 -17.66 -21.40
CA LYS A 134 16.25 -17.91 -21.95
C LYS A 134 16.35 -19.36 -22.40
N THR A 135 16.66 -19.56 -23.68
CA THR A 135 16.93 -20.88 -24.23
C THR A 135 18.39 -21.26 -24.01
N PHE A 136 18.63 -22.53 -23.68
CA PHE A 136 19.97 -23.10 -23.55
C PHE A 136 19.96 -24.54 -24.06
N ASN A 137 21.15 -25.08 -24.35
CA ASN A 137 21.32 -26.45 -24.80
C ASN A 137 21.93 -27.29 -23.67
N ASP A 138 21.27 -28.38 -23.30
CA ASP A 138 21.73 -29.34 -22.28
C ASP A 138 22.48 -30.53 -22.92
N GLY A 139 23.22 -30.28 -24.00
CA GLY A 139 23.97 -31.28 -24.75
C GLY A 139 23.12 -32.24 -25.60
N HIS A 140 21.81 -32.37 -25.30
CA HIS A 140 20.90 -33.28 -25.98
C HIS A 140 19.65 -32.61 -26.55
N ARG A 141 19.13 -31.56 -25.89
CA ARG A 141 17.90 -30.85 -26.25
C ARG A 141 18.04 -29.36 -25.95
N THR A 142 17.29 -28.56 -26.69
CA THR A 142 17.08 -27.16 -26.33
C THR A 142 16.03 -27.10 -25.23
N ARG A 143 16.39 -26.50 -24.10
CA ARG A 143 15.53 -26.28 -22.93
C ARG A 143 15.39 -24.79 -22.66
N THR A 144 14.37 -24.42 -21.88
CA THR A 144 14.07 -23.01 -21.62
C THR A 144 13.92 -22.75 -20.14
N VAL A 145 14.67 -21.79 -19.62
CA VAL A 145 14.43 -21.21 -18.31
C VAL A 145 13.39 -20.11 -18.47
N LYS A 146 12.35 -20.13 -17.64
CA LYS A 146 11.23 -19.19 -17.70
C LYS A 146 10.98 -18.57 -16.32
N ARG A 147 10.62 -17.30 -16.30
CA ARG A 147 10.21 -16.60 -15.08
C ARG A 147 9.12 -15.58 -15.36
N LEU A 148 8.01 -15.68 -14.63
CA LEU A 148 6.94 -14.68 -14.69
C LEU A 148 7.25 -13.54 -13.74
N VAL A 149 7.01 -12.32 -14.20
CA VAL A 149 7.05 -11.12 -13.37
C VAL A 149 5.82 -10.27 -13.63
N PHE A 150 5.29 -9.67 -12.57
CA PHE A 150 4.24 -8.67 -12.66
C PHE A 150 4.84 -7.29 -12.37
N VAL A 151 4.66 -6.36 -13.30
CA VAL A 151 5.07 -4.96 -13.10
C VAL A 151 3.85 -4.10 -12.85
N THR A 152 3.85 -3.29 -11.80
CA THR A 152 2.67 -2.47 -11.43
C THR A 152 3.06 -1.16 -10.74
N ASN A 153 2.24 -0.12 -10.91
CA ASN A 153 2.31 1.12 -10.14
C ASN A 153 1.30 1.16 -8.98
N THR A 154 0.66 0.03 -8.62
CA THR A 154 -0.29 -0.01 -7.50
C THR A 154 0.41 0.30 -6.18
N PRO A 155 -0.01 1.34 -5.43
CA PRO A 155 0.61 1.66 -4.14
C PRO A 155 0.57 0.48 -3.16
N SER A 156 1.68 0.19 -2.47
CA SER A 156 1.76 -0.98 -1.58
C SER A 156 0.84 -0.86 -0.37
N PHE A 157 0.53 0.36 0.09
CA PHE A 157 -0.37 0.56 1.23
C PHE A 157 -1.78 -0.04 1.00
N LEU A 158 -2.18 -0.21 -0.27
CA LEU A 158 -3.48 -0.77 -0.62
C LEU A 158 -3.62 -2.22 -0.22
N LYS A 159 -2.53 -2.95 0.02
CA LYS A 159 -2.52 -4.39 0.34
C LYS A 159 -2.93 -4.70 1.79
N TYR A 160 -2.98 -3.68 2.66
CA TYR A 160 -3.04 -3.86 4.10
C TYR A 160 -4.28 -3.18 4.71
N ALA A 161 -4.84 -3.82 5.73
CA ALA A 161 -5.95 -3.31 6.54
C ALA A 161 -5.48 -2.13 7.42
N LEU A 162 -4.31 -2.31 8.04
CA LEU A 162 -3.64 -1.33 8.87
C LEU A 162 -2.16 -1.33 8.53
N GLY A 163 -1.48 -0.19 8.60
CA GLY A 163 -0.03 -0.23 8.52
C GLY A 163 0.68 1.10 8.58
N SER A 164 2.00 0.98 8.67
CA SER A 164 2.93 2.09 8.54
C SER A 164 4.25 1.64 7.94
N LYS A 165 4.91 2.54 7.20
CA LYS A 165 6.30 2.35 6.77
C LYS A 165 7.28 2.57 7.93
N GLU A 166 6.85 3.27 8.97
CA GLU A 166 7.60 3.49 10.20
C GLU A 166 7.13 2.49 11.27
N THR A 167 6.67 2.98 12.42
CA THR A 167 6.25 2.17 13.56
C THR A 167 4.74 1.92 13.52
N VAL A 168 4.31 0.69 13.81
CA VAL A 168 2.91 0.37 14.09
C VAL A 168 2.78 -0.05 15.54
N VAL A 169 1.87 0.62 16.25
CA VAL A 169 1.57 0.33 17.64
C VAL A 169 0.09 0.05 17.79
N LEU A 170 -0.24 -1.19 18.15
CA LEU A 170 -1.59 -1.61 18.46
C LEU A 170 -1.73 -1.77 19.98
N ASN A 171 -2.34 -0.78 20.63
CA ASN A 171 -2.66 -0.84 22.06
C ASN A 171 -4.10 -1.30 22.27
N GLY A 172 -4.24 -2.23 23.19
CA GLY A 172 -5.50 -2.81 23.62
C GLY A 172 -6.12 -3.74 22.59
N GLY A 173 -7.38 -4.10 22.84
CA GLY A 173 -8.02 -5.22 22.16
C GLY A 173 -8.52 -4.94 20.75
N VAL A 174 -7.70 -4.30 19.90
CA VAL A 174 -7.92 -4.14 18.44
C VAL A 174 -8.27 -5.49 17.81
N TYR A 175 -9.20 -5.51 16.86
CA TYR A 175 -9.53 -6.69 16.08
C TYR A 175 -9.42 -6.43 14.58
N VAL A 176 -8.51 -7.14 13.91
CA VAL A 176 -8.43 -7.18 12.44
C VAL A 176 -9.21 -8.41 11.98
N GLU A 177 -10.46 -8.20 11.54
CA GLU A 177 -11.38 -9.25 11.11
C GLU A 177 -10.91 -9.88 9.79
N ASN A 178 -10.42 -9.04 8.88
CA ASN A 178 -9.86 -9.45 7.59
C ASN A 178 -8.78 -8.46 7.16
N GLY A 179 -7.74 -8.98 6.53
CA GLY A 179 -6.67 -8.21 5.89
C GLY A 179 -5.40 -8.18 6.72
N ASN A 180 -4.30 -7.81 6.08
CA ASN A 180 -2.98 -7.89 6.69
C ASN A 180 -2.60 -6.60 7.40
N VAL A 181 -1.65 -6.69 8.33
CA VAL A 181 -1.02 -5.51 8.96
C VAL A 181 0.40 -5.37 8.43
N TYR A 182 0.84 -4.17 8.08
CA TYR A 182 2.21 -3.92 7.62
C TYR A 182 2.98 -2.98 8.54
N THR A 183 4.24 -3.31 8.78
CA THR A 183 5.16 -2.50 9.57
C THR A 183 6.54 -2.47 8.94
N GLY A 184 6.95 -1.30 8.45
CA GLY A 184 8.23 -1.12 7.78
C GLY A 184 9.43 -0.99 8.74
N GLN A 185 9.22 -0.52 9.97
CA GLN A 185 10.28 -0.49 11.00
C GLN A 185 9.91 -1.33 12.23
N ASN A 186 9.23 -0.75 13.21
CA ASN A 186 9.04 -1.39 14.52
C ASN A 186 7.57 -1.73 14.77
N ALA A 187 7.31 -2.98 15.15
CA ALA A 187 5.97 -3.46 15.47
C ALA A 187 5.79 -3.63 16.99
N TYR A 188 4.71 -3.05 17.53
CA TYR A 188 4.40 -3.07 18.96
C TYR A 188 2.95 -3.46 19.23
N ALA A 189 2.74 -4.38 20.17
CA ALA A 189 1.42 -4.78 20.64
C ALA A 189 1.33 -4.71 22.17
N SER A 190 0.30 -4.08 22.73
CA SER A 190 0.15 -4.03 24.20
C SER A 190 -1.28 -4.19 24.68
N ASN A 191 -1.42 -4.51 25.96
CA ASN A 191 -2.70 -4.53 26.68
C ASN A 191 -3.05 -3.14 27.28
N ALA A 192 -2.33 -2.09 26.89
CA ALA A 192 -2.56 -0.76 27.43
C ALA A 192 -3.79 -0.10 26.79
N THR A 193 -4.44 0.77 27.55
CA THR A 193 -5.52 1.64 27.06
C THR A 193 -5.13 3.09 27.32
N ASN A 194 -4.64 3.77 26.29
CA ASN A 194 -4.25 5.19 26.38
C ASN A 194 -5.34 6.06 25.74
N TYR A 195 -5.74 7.14 26.42
CA TYR A 195 -6.68 8.11 25.86
C TYR A 195 -6.48 9.51 26.43
N VAL A 196 -6.94 10.50 25.68
CA VAL A 196 -6.94 11.91 26.07
C VAL A 196 -8.33 12.29 26.53
N LYS A 197 -8.42 12.88 27.73
CA LYS A 197 -9.67 13.44 28.25
C LYS A 197 -10.01 14.76 27.54
N ALA A 198 -11.25 15.22 27.65
CA ALA A 198 -11.73 16.47 27.06
C ALA A 198 -10.94 17.70 27.53
N ASN A 199 -10.36 17.67 28.74
CA ASN A 199 -9.48 18.72 29.26
C ASN A 199 -8.03 18.63 28.77
N GLY A 200 -7.71 17.70 27.86
CA GLY A 200 -6.36 17.46 27.35
C GLY A 200 -5.49 16.56 28.25
N GLN A 201 -6.02 16.05 29.36
CA GLN A 201 -5.25 15.16 30.24
C GLN A 201 -5.05 13.78 29.58
N LEU A 202 -3.78 13.42 29.41
CA LEU A 202 -3.38 12.08 28.98
C LEU A 202 -3.59 11.06 30.10
N THR A 203 -4.27 9.96 29.79
CA THR A 203 -4.59 8.90 30.74
C THR A 203 -4.09 7.54 30.24
N VAL A 204 -3.26 6.89 31.04
CA VAL A 204 -2.88 5.47 30.88
C VAL A 204 -3.77 4.67 31.84
N ASN A 205 -4.76 3.96 31.31
CA ASN A 205 -5.77 3.29 32.12
C ASN A 205 -5.31 1.91 32.59
N SER A 206 -5.72 1.51 33.80
CA SER A 206 -5.36 0.23 34.40
C SER A 206 -6.27 -0.94 34.02
N SER A 207 -7.40 -0.67 33.35
CA SER A 207 -8.34 -1.69 32.87
C SER A 207 -7.68 -2.65 31.88
N ASN A 208 -8.01 -3.93 31.97
CA ASN A 208 -7.57 -4.94 31.00
C ASN A 208 -8.28 -4.69 29.66
N ALA A 209 -7.53 -4.24 28.67
CA ALA A 209 -8.01 -3.86 27.35
C ALA A 209 -8.18 -5.05 26.40
N GLY A 210 -7.55 -6.18 26.75
CA GLY A 210 -7.22 -7.26 25.83
C GLY A 210 -5.98 -6.92 25.00
N MET A 211 -5.28 -7.94 24.52
CA MET A 211 -4.23 -7.77 23.50
C MET A 211 -4.83 -7.66 22.09
N PRO A 212 -4.15 -7.03 21.12
CA PRO A 212 -4.58 -7.03 19.73
C PRO A 212 -4.78 -8.44 19.19
N LEU A 213 -5.81 -8.63 18.36
CA LEU A 213 -6.14 -9.91 17.75
C LEU A 213 -6.32 -9.77 16.24
N LEU A 214 -5.69 -10.67 15.49
CA LEU A 214 -5.84 -10.79 14.04
C LEU A 214 -6.61 -12.08 13.74
N SER A 215 -7.46 -12.09 12.72
CA SER A 215 -8.11 -13.31 12.27
C SER A 215 -7.08 -14.34 11.74
N SER A 216 -7.49 -15.60 11.65
CA SER A 216 -6.59 -16.71 11.29
C SER A 216 -5.98 -16.60 9.89
N SER A 217 -6.63 -15.86 8.97
CA SER A 217 -6.12 -15.59 7.62
C SER A 217 -5.26 -14.33 7.52
N SER A 218 -5.19 -13.54 8.59
CA SER A 218 -4.50 -12.25 8.62
C SER A 218 -3.07 -12.43 9.11
N ILE A 219 -2.13 -11.75 8.44
CA ILE A 219 -0.70 -11.81 8.74
C ILE A 219 -0.23 -10.41 9.11
N TRP A 220 0.64 -10.32 10.13
CA TRP A 220 1.39 -9.12 10.42
C TRP A 220 2.75 -9.19 9.72
N TYR A 221 2.89 -8.45 8.63
CA TYR A 221 4.13 -8.30 7.88
C TYR A 221 5.02 -7.26 8.56
N THR A 222 6.25 -7.64 8.83
CA THR A 222 7.27 -6.82 9.49
C THR A 222 8.56 -6.90 8.70
N ASN A 223 9.43 -5.89 8.78
CA ASN A 223 10.68 -5.88 8.00
C ASN A 223 11.71 -6.91 8.50
N ASP A 224 11.71 -7.22 9.80
CA ASP A 224 12.67 -8.11 10.47
C ASP A 224 12.04 -9.41 11.01
N GLY A 225 10.74 -9.62 10.80
CA GLY A 225 10.01 -10.76 11.34
C GLY A 225 9.78 -10.68 12.85
N GLN A 226 9.99 -9.52 13.50
CA GLN A 226 9.89 -9.35 14.95
C GLN A 226 8.67 -8.54 15.35
N LEU A 227 8.17 -8.81 16.55
CA LEU A 227 7.12 -8.04 17.22
C LEU A 227 7.47 -7.88 18.69
N ASN A 228 7.47 -6.64 19.17
CA ASN A 228 7.59 -6.36 20.59
C ASN A 228 6.21 -6.31 21.23
N ALA A 229 6.05 -6.98 22.37
CA ALA A 229 4.78 -7.01 23.08
C ALA A 229 4.92 -6.68 24.57
N CYS A 230 3.83 -6.15 25.14
CA CYS A 230 3.74 -5.83 26.56
C CYS A 230 2.33 -6.12 27.09
N GLY A 231 2.18 -7.17 27.90
CA GLY A 231 0.88 -7.62 28.43
C GLY A 231 0.35 -6.81 29.61
N GLN A 232 1.11 -5.84 30.10
CA GLN A 232 0.75 -5.00 31.26
C GLN A 232 -0.18 -3.86 30.84
N THR A 233 -1.05 -3.40 31.74
CA THR A 233 -2.02 -2.33 31.43
C THR A 233 -1.41 -0.93 31.56
N THR A 234 -0.53 -0.71 32.54
CA THR A 234 0.11 0.60 32.82
C THR A 234 1.64 0.60 32.74
N GLY A 235 2.25 -0.58 32.63
CA GLY A 235 3.70 -0.72 32.61
C GLY A 235 4.35 -0.45 31.26
N CYS A 236 3.57 -0.43 30.18
CA CYS A 236 4.09 -0.24 28.82
C CYS A 236 4.24 1.25 28.44
N TRP A 237 3.52 2.13 29.13
CA TRP A 237 3.40 3.56 28.78
C TRP A 237 3.49 4.47 30.00
N GLU A 238 3.90 5.70 29.77
CA GLU A 238 3.71 6.85 30.65
C GLU A 238 3.12 8.03 29.90
N ALA A 239 2.38 8.87 30.63
CA ALA A 239 2.03 10.21 30.19
C ALA A 239 3.08 11.19 30.75
N SER A 240 3.88 11.79 29.88
CA SER A 240 4.97 12.70 30.25
C SER A 240 5.05 13.86 29.27
N GLN A 241 5.19 15.09 29.78
CA GLN A 241 5.34 16.30 28.96
C GLN A 241 4.24 16.49 27.90
N GLY A 242 3.00 16.12 28.21
CA GLY A 242 1.88 16.23 27.26
C GLY A 242 1.93 15.23 26.10
N ARG A 243 2.72 14.15 26.22
CA ARG A 243 2.74 13.03 25.27
C ARG A 243 2.71 11.67 25.98
N PHE A 244 2.21 10.64 25.29
CA PHE A 244 2.42 9.25 25.66
C PHE A 244 3.82 8.81 25.20
N ARG A 245 4.57 8.18 26.10
CA ARG A 245 5.89 7.60 25.81
C ARG A 245 5.94 6.13 26.20
N MET A 246 6.64 5.33 25.40
CA MET A 246 6.90 3.93 25.71
C MET A 246 7.89 3.80 26.87
N LYS A 247 7.59 2.91 27.81
CA LYS A 247 8.50 2.50 28.89
C LYS A 247 9.41 1.35 28.43
N THR A 248 10.28 0.87 29.31
CA THR A 248 11.23 -0.22 29.04
C THR A 248 10.64 -1.64 29.10
N ASN A 249 9.33 -1.80 29.33
CA ASN A 249 8.70 -3.08 29.66
C ASN A 249 8.31 -3.94 28.42
N TRP A 250 8.73 -3.54 27.22
CA TRP A 250 8.46 -4.27 25.99
C TRP A 250 9.43 -5.43 25.81
N ALA A 251 8.93 -6.58 25.34
CA ALA A 251 9.74 -7.76 25.07
C ALA A 251 9.51 -8.28 23.64
N PRO A 252 10.52 -8.84 22.97
CA PRO A 252 10.40 -9.41 21.62
C PRO A 252 9.75 -10.81 21.66
N ARG A 253 8.67 -10.96 22.44
CA ARG A 253 7.90 -12.19 22.59
C ARG A 253 6.49 -11.85 23.04
N TRP A 254 5.53 -12.63 22.55
CA TRP A 254 4.17 -12.52 23.03
C TRP A 254 4.07 -12.88 24.53
N PRO A 255 3.30 -12.15 25.35
CA PRO A 255 3.14 -12.48 26.77
C PRO A 255 2.48 -13.86 26.95
N THR A 256 2.86 -14.58 28.00
CA THR A 256 2.35 -15.94 28.30
C THR A 256 1.15 -15.93 29.25
N ASP A 257 0.88 -14.78 29.87
CA ASP A 257 -0.13 -14.52 30.89
C ASP A 257 -1.39 -13.84 30.33
N VAL A 258 -1.49 -13.74 29.01
CA VAL A 258 -2.65 -13.18 28.30
C VAL A 258 -3.41 -14.29 27.56
N PRO A 259 -4.76 -14.22 27.46
CA PRO A 259 -5.55 -15.25 26.80
C PRO A 259 -5.49 -15.19 25.27
N GLU A 260 -5.16 -14.05 24.68
CA GLU A 260 -5.09 -13.90 23.23
C GLU A 260 -3.87 -14.61 22.63
N PRO A 261 -4.03 -15.33 21.50
CA PRO A 261 -2.91 -15.96 20.82
C PRO A 261 -1.98 -14.92 20.18
N ALA A 262 -0.72 -15.29 20.03
CA ALA A 262 0.23 -14.49 19.25
C ALA A 262 -0.24 -14.38 17.79
N PRO A 263 -0.10 -13.22 17.14
CA PRO A 263 -0.41 -13.06 15.72
C PRO A 263 0.59 -13.86 14.85
N THR A 264 0.14 -14.27 13.67
CA THR A 264 1.05 -14.82 12.65
C THR A 264 1.90 -13.70 12.08
N ILE A 265 3.22 -13.79 12.26
CA ILE A 265 4.18 -12.78 11.78
C ILE A 265 4.95 -13.34 10.60
N ARG A 266 5.18 -12.52 9.58
CA ARG A 266 6.08 -12.83 8.45
C ARG A 266 6.97 -11.65 8.11
N GLN A 267 8.13 -11.96 7.57
CA GLN A 267 8.99 -10.94 6.99
C GLN A 267 8.40 -10.46 5.66
N GLU A 268 8.32 -9.15 5.44
CA GLU A 268 7.98 -8.57 4.13
C GLU A 268 9.21 -8.57 3.24
N ASN A 269 9.09 -9.15 2.05
CA ASN A 269 10.20 -9.26 1.10
C ASN A 269 9.92 -8.50 -0.21
N GLU A 270 8.73 -7.94 -0.38
CA GLU A 270 8.37 -7.11 -1.51
C GLU A 270 8.74 -5.64 -1.27
N ASP A 271 9.11 -4.94 -2.33
CA ASP A 271 9.39 -3.50 -2.24
C ASP A 271 8.12 -2.72 -1.93
N PHE A 272 8.21 -1.79 -0.98
CA PHE A 272 7.10 -0.91 -0.64
C PHE A 272 7.02 0.28 -1.61
N ILE A 273 6.02 0.25 -2.49
CA ILE A 273 5.67 1.38 -3.36
C ILE A 273 4.98 2.45 -2.54
N ASP A 274 5.63 3.61 -2.45
CA ASP A 274 5.12 4.79 -1.77
C ASP A 274 4.22 5.64 -2.68
N VAL A 275 3.29 6.35 -2.05
CA VAL A 275 2.53 7.41 -2.73
C VAL A 275 3.41 8.66 -2.78
N ASP A 276 3.44 9.34 -3.92
CA ASP A 276 3.95 10.72 -3.97
C ASP A 276 2.76 11.66 -3.80
N PHE A 277 2.53 12.12 -2.57
CA PHE A 277 1.35 12.92 -2.24
C PHE A 277 1.32 14.23 -3.02
N ASP A 278 2.47 14.91 -3.13
CA ASP A 278 2.55 16.21 -3.79
C ASP A 278 2.28 16.09 -5.29
N LEU A 279 2.88 15.08 -5.95
CA LEU A 279 2.56 14.79 -7.34
C LEU A 279 1.13 14.29 -7.54
N THR A 280 0.58 13.56 -6.56
CA THR A 280 -0.83 13.17 -6.61
C THR A 280 -1.74 14.39 -6.65
N VAL A 281 -1.52 15.37 -5.77
CA VAL A 281 -2.33 16.60 -5.78
C VAL A 281 -2.14 17.38 -7.08
N ALA A 282 -0.90 17.50 -7.57
CA ALA A 282 -0.62 18.14 -8.87
C ALA A 282 -1.37 17.44 -10.01
N ASP A 283 -1.27 16.11 -10.12
CA ASP A 283 -1.99 15.30 -11.09
C ASP A 283 -3.50 15.60 -11.07
N LYS A 284 -4.10 15.59 -9.86
CA LYS A 284 -5.54 15.85 -9.72
C LYS A 284 -5.93 17.28 -10.07
N LEU A 285 -5.12 18.28 -9.74
CA LEU A 285 -5.36 19.67 -10.13
C LEU A 285 -5.32 19.86 -11.65
N LEU A 286 -4.36 19.23 -12.33
CA LEU A 286 -4.22 19.29 -13.78
C LEU A 286 -5.39 18.60 -14.47
N GLN A 287 -5.71 17.37 -14.07
CA GLN A 287 -6.84 16.62 -14.63
C GLN A 287 -8.17 17.34 -14.39
N ALA A 288 -8.39 17.90 -13.20
CA ALA A 288 -9.56 18.72 -12.90
C ALA A 288 -9.69 19.92 -13.85
N SER A 289 -8.57 20.49 -14.28
CA SER A 289 -8.50 21.63 -15.20
C SER A 289 -8.57 21.23 -16.69
N GLY A 290 -8.72 19.94 -16.99
CA GLY A 290 -8.76 19.42 -18.37
C GLY A 290 -7.37 19.26 -19.02
N ILE A 291 -6.29 19.43 -18.24
CA ILE A 291 -4.92 19.17 -18.68
C ILE A 291 -4.62 17.69 -18.40
N LEU A 292 -4.73 16.87 -19.44
CA LEU A 292 -4.66 15.41 -19.32
C LEU A 292 -3.30 14.86 -19.77
N PRO A 293 -2.79 13.78 -19.15
CA PRO A 293 -1.67 13.04 -19.71
C PRO A 293 -2.06 12.38 -21.04
N PRO A 294 -1.13 12.22 -21.99
CA PRO A 294 0.29 12.60 -21.94
C PRO A 294 0.59 13.93 -22.66
N SER A 295 -0.23 14.98 -22.50
CA SER A 295 0.03 16.28 -23.14
C SER A 295 1.36 16.90 -22.66
N SER A 296 2.01 17.69 -23.52
CA SER A 296 3.28 18.36 -23.16
C SER A 296 3.12 19.30 -21.96
N ASP A 297 2.03 20.06 -21.91
CA ASP A 297 1.70 20.96 -20.78
C ASP A 297 1.52 20.17 -19.46
N TYR A 298 0.88 19.00 -19.51
CA TYR A 298 0.78 18.12 -18.34
C TYR A 298 2.18 17.68 -17.87
N ILE A 299 3.01 17.18 -18.79
CA ILE A 299 4.33 16.63 -18.47
C ILE A 299 5.24 17.71 -17.88
N GLU A 300 5.32 18.88 -18.52
CA GLU A 300 6.15 20.00 -18.07
C GLU A 300 5.78 20.49 -16.66
N ARG A 301 4.47 20.54 -16.35
CA ARG A 301 3.99 20.93 -15.01
C ARG A 301 4.29 19.87 -13.95
N MET A 302 4.15 18.59 -14.29
CA MET A 302 4.50 17.49 -13.38
C MET A 302 6.00 17.44 -13.10
N GLU A 303 6.84 17.63 -14.12
CA GLU A 303 8.30 17.75 -13.98
C GLU A 303 8.67 18.95 -13.08
N SER A 304 8.04 20.12 -13.31
CA SER A 304 8.26 21.32 -12.49
C SER A 304 7.96 21.11 -11.01
N ILE A 305 6.85 20.43 -10.67
CA ILE A 305 6.51 20.09 -9.28
C ILE A 305 7.53 19.08 -8.70
N GLN A 306 7.94 18.10 -9.50
CA GLN A 306 8.88 17.08 -9.07
C GLN A 306 10.27 17.66 -8.75
N GLU A 307 10.76 18.59 -9.57
CA GLU A 307 12.09 19.21 -9.44
C GLU A 307 12.13 20.36 -8.43
N ALA A 308 10.97 20.85 -7.96
CA ALA A 308 10.88 21.94 -7.02
C ALA A 308 11.54 21.61 -5.67
N GLY A 309 12.42 22.49 -5.20
CA GLY A 309 13.01 22.40 -3.85
C GLY A 309 11.97 22.53 -2.73
N ASP A 310 10.92 23.31 -2.96
CA ASP A 310 9.72 23.38 -2.12
C ASP A 310 8.48 23.02 -2.96
N LYS A 311 8.13 21.72 -2.96
CA LYS A 311 6.94 21.20 -3.65
C LYS A 311 5.65 21.86 -3.18
N ASN A 312 5.56 22.29 -1.91
CA ASN A 312 4.35 22.91 -1.38
C ASN A 312 4.14 24.30 -1.98
N SER A 313 5.20 25.12 -2.00
CA SER A 313 5.16 26.41 -2.67
C SER A 313 4.82 26.26 -4.15
N GLN A 314 5.40 25.27 -4.84
CA GLN A 314 5.14 25.05 -6.26
C GLN A 314 3.69 24.60 -6.53
N LEU A 315 3.10 23.81 -5.64
CA LEU A 315 1.66 23.46 -5.70
C LEU A 315 0.78 24.70 -5.56
N HIS A 316 1.09 25.63 -4.64
CA HIS A 316 0.33 26.89 -4.52
C HIS A 316 0.47 27.78 -5.76
N THR A 317 1.66 27.83 -6.37
CA THR A 317 1.86 28.53 -7.65
C THR A 317 0.97 27.91 -8.74
N LEU A 318 0.97 26.59 -8.87
CA LEU A 318 0.13 25.87 -9.83
C LEU A 318 -1.36 26.19 -9.62
N VAL A 319 -1.82 26.23 -8.37
CA VAL A 319 -3.20 26.60 -8.03
C VAL A 319 -3.52 28.03 -8.48
N ALA A 320 -2.63 28.99 -8.22
CA ALA A 320 -2.82 30.39 -8.61
C ALA A 320 -2.86 30.58 -10.15
N GLU A 321 -2.11 29.77 -10.89
CA GLU A 321 -2.15 29.78 -12.35
C GLU A 321 -3.48 29.21 -12.89
N LEU A 322 -3.93 28.08 -12.32
CA LEU A 322 -5.13 27.38 -12.78
C LEU A 322 -6.43 28.01 -12.29
N SER A 323 -6.42 28.76 -11.17
CA SER A 323 -7.63 29.31 -10.56
C SER A 323 -8.42 30.24 -11.47
N ASN A 324 -7.76 30.90 -12.42
CA ASN A 324 -8.41 31.75 -13.42
C ASN A 324 -9.28 30.96 -14.41
N GLN A 325 -9.09 29.65 -14.52
CA GLN A 325 -9.84 28.78 -15.41
C GLN A 325 -11.07 28.15 -14.72
N TRP A 326 -11.14 28.21 -13.39
CA TRP A 326 -12.16 27.58 -12.55
C TRP A 326 -13.34 28.50 -12.24
N THR A 327 -14.43 27.92 -11.73
CA THR A 327 -15.60 28.67 -11.28
C THR A 327 -15.38 29.12 -9.83
N SER A 328 -15.00 30.38 -9.63
CA SER A 328 -14.81 30.94 -8.29
C SER A 328 -16.12 31.11 -7.53
N ILE A 329 -16.13 30.68 -6.27
CA ILE A 329 -17.21 30.84 -5.30
C ILE A 329 -16.62 31.59 -4.09
N GLN A 330 -17.33 32.61 -3.61
CA GLN A 330 -16.90 33.38 -2.45
C GLN A 330 -17.29 32.65 -1.16
N SER A 331 -16.32 32.34 -0.30
CA SER A 331 -16.52 31.57 0.95
C SER A 331 -17.25 32.35 2.06
N ASN A 332 -17.16 33.70 2.04
CA ASN A 332 -17.53 34.58 3.16
C ASN A 332 -18.59 35.64 2.84
N GLN A 333 -19.29 35.53 1.72
CA GLN A 333 -20.38 36.44 1.37
C GLN A 333 -21.66 35.62 1.18
N PRO A 334 -22.78 36.03 1.81
CA PRO A 334 -24.08 35.64 1.32
C PRO A 334 -24.16 35.92 -0.19
N ASP A 335 -24.85 35.10 -0.98
CA ASP A 335 -25.02 35.33 -2.43
C ASP A 335 -25.31 36.82 -2.66
N PRO A 336 -24.56 37.54 -3.54
CA PRO A 336 -24.79 38.96 -3.80
C PRO A 336 -26.25 39.30 -4.14
N ASN A 337 -27.02 38.31 -4.58
CA ASN A 337 -28.42 38.41 -4.96
C ASN A 337 -29.40 37.86 -3.90
N ASP A 338 -28.96 37.04 -2.93
CA ASP A 338 -29.81 36.54 -1.84
C ASP A 338 -29.00 36.24 -0.55
N PRO A 339 -29.09 37.11 0.46
CA PRO A 339 -28.36 36.93 1.71
C PRO A 339 -28.73 35.73 2.57
N ARG A 340 -29.77 34.97 2.20
CA ARG A 340 -30.23 33.78 2.91
C ARG A 340 -29.68 32.49 2.33
N LYS A 341 -29.08 32.54 1.13
CA LYS A 341 -28.52 31.36 0.50
C LYS A 341 -27.28 30.88 1.22
N THR A 342 -27.27 29.58 1.50
CA THR A 342 -26.15 28.84 2.07
C THR A 342 -25.09 28.59 1.00
N LEU A 343 -23.84 28.36 1.42
CA LEU A 343 -22.73 28.08 0.50
C LEU A 343 -23.00 26.81 -0.32
N GLU A 344 -23.68 25.85 0.26
CA GLU A 344 -24.09 24.58 -0.35
C GLU A 344 -25.15 24.77 -1.44
N GLU A 345 -26.08 25.71 -1.25
CA GLU A 345 -27.05 26.09 -2.30
C GLU A 345 -26.32 26.74 -3.47
N VAL A 346 -25.35 27.63 -3.20
CA VAL A 346 -24.51 28.21 -4.25
C VAL A 346 -23.76 27.12 -5.01
N ILE A 347 -23.09 26.19 -4.32
CA ILE A 347 -22.38 25.04 -4.92
C ILE A 347 -23.33 24.21 -5.81
N LYS A 348 -24.57 23.99 -5.38
CA LYS A 348 -25.56 23.21 -6.13
C LYS A 348 -26.00 23.90 -7.42
N GLU A 349 -26.12 25.21 -7.41
CA GLU A 349 -26.59 26.02 -8.54
C GLU A 349 -25.48 26.30 -9.58
N GLN A 350 -24.21 26.27 -9.17
CA GLN A 350 -23.10 26.53 -10.09
C GLN A 350 -22.96 25.48 -11.19
N SER A 351 -22.48 25.92 -12.36
CA SER A 351 -22.12 25.00 -13.43
C SER A 351 -20.92 24.15 -13.03
N LYS A 352 -21.10 22.82 -13.09
CA LYS A 352 -20.10 21.81 -12.77
C LYS A 352 -19.38 21.27 -14.02
N THR A 353 -19.25 22.13 -15.04
CA THR A 353 -18.47 21.85 -16.26
C THR A 353 -16.98 22.17 -16.07
N LYS A 354 -16.68 22.97 -15.06
CA LYS A 354 -15.34 23.34 -14.61
C LYS A 354 -15.25 23.07 -13.10
N PRO A 355 -14.03 22.92 -12.54
CA PRO A 355 -13.85 22.84 -11.10
C PRO A 355 -14.46 24.04 -10.39
N LEU A 356 -15.07 23.79 -9.24
CA LEU A 356 -15.51 24.83 -8.33
C LEU A 356 -14.32 25.21 -7.43
N TYR A 357 -14.13 26.50 -7.17
CA TYR A 357 -12.99 27.02 -6.41
C TYR A 357 -13.46 27.92 -5.27
N LEU A 358 -13.11 27.56 -4.03
CA LEU A 358 -13.34 28.35 -2.83
C LEU A 358 -12.01 28.94 -2.37
N ASP A 359 -11.92 30.26 -2.34
CA ASP A 359 -10.76 30.96 -1.80
C ASP A 359 -10.97 31.27 -0.31
N GLY A 360 -10.08 30.73 0.53
CA GLY A 360 -10.15 30.85 1.98
C GLY A 360 -10.93 29.75 2.70
N ASN A 361 -10.88 29.83 4.03
CA ASN A 361 -11.45 28.84 4.94
C ASN A 361 -12.97 28.75 4.78
N SER A 362 -13.49 27.51 4.75
CA SER A 362 -14.89 27.23 4.45
C SER A 362 -15.50 26.23 5.43
N VAL A 363 -16.77 26.43 5.76
CA VAL A 363 -17.56 25.51 6.60
C VAL A 363 -18.81 25.10 5.86
N LEU A 364 -18.99 23.79 5.65
CA LEU A 364 -20.18 23.22 5.02
C LEU A 364 -20.95 22.41 6.06
N ARG A 365 -22.21 22.77 6.28
CA ARG A 365 -23.16 22.20 7.23
C ARG A 365 -24.32 21.44 6.57
N GLY A 366 -24.47 21.55 5.25
CA GLY A 366 -25.56 20.94 4.47
C GLY A 366 -25.08 19.94 3.43
N ASP A 367 -26.03 19.34 2.71
CA ASP A 367 -25.73 18.42 1.60
C ASP A 367 -24.90 19.11 0.52
N VAL A 368 -23.78 18.49 0.14
CA VAL A 368 -22.87 18.93 -0.92
C VAL A 368 -22.90 17.90 -2.03
N ASP A 369 -23.31 18.31 -3.23
CA ASP A 369 -23.28 17.44 -4.41
C ASP A 369 -22.58 18.18 -5.55
N ILE A 370 -21.36 17.76 -5.84
CA ILE A 370 -20.50 18.29 -6.90
C ILE A 370 -20.53 17.35 -8.12
N GLN A 371 -21.43 16.37 -8.18
CA GLN A 371 -21.55 15.49 -9.34
C GLN A 371 -22.18 16.25 -10.52
N ASN A 372 -21.70 15.96 -11.73
CA ASN A 372 -22.30 16.36 -12.99
C ASN A 372 -22.70 15.11 -13.76
N SER A 373 -24.00 14.92 -13.97
CA SER A 373 -24.55 13.74 -14.67
C SER A 373 -24.07 12.39 -14.08
N GLY A 374 -23.92 12.33 -12.75
CA GLY A 374 -23.45 11.14 -12.02
C GLY A 374 -21.92 10.95 -11.98
N VAL A 375 -21.15 11.85 -12.59
CA VAL A 375 -19.68 11.85 -12.56
C VAL A 375 -19.19 12.85 -11.51
N ASN A 376 -18.34 12.41 -10.59
CA ASN A 376 -17.72 13.26 -9.57
C ASN A 376 -16.89 14.37 -10.24
N GLN A 377 -17.23 15.64 -9.99
CA GLN A 377 -16.39 16.79 -10.34
C GLN A 377 -15.59 17.26 -9.13
N TRP A 378 -14.79 18.30 -9.31
CA TRP A 378 -13.84 18.79 -8.32
C TRP A 378 -14.31 20.07 -7.63
N LEU A 379 -14.21 20.08 -6.30
CA LEU A 379 -14.20 21.28 -5.47
C LEU A 379 -12.81 21.49 -4.89
N ILE A 380 -12.21 22.64 -5.19
CA ILE A 380 -10.88 23.02 -4.74
C ILE A 380 -11.04 24.11 -3.69
N VAL A 381 -10.47 23.89 -2.50
CA VAL A 381 -10.54 24.81 -1.37
C VAL A 381 -9.13 25.32 -1.06
N ASN A 382 -8.89 26.60 -1.29
CA ASN A 382 -7.64 27.27 -0.95
C ASN A 382 -7.66 27.76 0.50
N GLY A 383 -7.65 26.82 1.43
CA GLY A 383 -7.74 27.05 2.87
C GLY A 383 -8.25 25.82 3.60
N ASP A 384 -8.65 26.02 4.85
CA ASP A 384 -9.19 24.95 5.70
C ASP A 384 -10.64 24.63 5.32
N LEU A 385 -11.00 23.36 5.38
CA LEU A 385 -12.37 22.89 5.17
C LEU A 385 -12.91 22.20 6.41
N ARG A 386 -14.09 22.62 6.85
CA ARG A 386 -14.84 21.93 7.90
C ARG A 386 -16.17 21.42 7.36
N LEU A 387 -16.39 20.11 7.45
CA LEU A 387 -17.67 19.47 7.14
C LEU A 387 -18.38 19.12 8.45
N ASP A 388 -19.50 19.79 8.70
CA ASP A 388 -20.27 19.73 9.94
C ASP A 388 -21.63 19.08 9.69
N GLY A 389 -21.68 17.75 9.84
CA GLY A 389 -22.94 17.02 9.86
C GLY A 389 -23.75 17.28 11.14
N PRO A 390 -25.06 16.97 11.13
CA PRO A 390 -25.88 17.01 12.32
C PRO A 390 -25.44 15.92 13.31
N THR A 391 -25.70 16.13 14.60
CA THR A 391 -25.40 15.16 15.66
C THR A 391 -26.60 14.27 16.02
N ASN A 392 -27.76 14.53 15.43
CA ASN A 392 -28.97 13.75 15.69
C ASN A 392 -28.86 12.34 15.03
N PRO A 393 -29.30 11.25 15.68
CA PRO A 393 -28.97 9.90 15.21
C PRO A 393 -29.52 9.50 13.83
N SER A 394 -30.51 10.23 13.30
CA SER A 394 -31.26 9.86 12.09
C SER A 394 -31.04 10.77 10.88
N THR A 395 -30.39 11.94 11.05
CA THR A 395 -30.10 12.83 9.93
C THR A 395 -28.62 12.76 9.60
N PHE A 396 -28.32 12.87 8.31
CA PHE A 396 -26.97 12.87 7.77
C PHE A 396 -26.89 13.94 6.71
N VAL A 397 -25.70 14.53 6.59
CA VAL A 397 -25.32 15.35 5.45
C VAL A 397 -24.64 14.44 4.42
N SER A 398 -25.10 14.49 3.17
CA SER A 398 -24.50 13.79 2.05
C SER A 398 -23.47 14.66 1.36
N VAL A 399 -22.26 14.15 1.18
CA VAL A 399 -21.16 14.83 0.50
C VAL A 399 -20.72 13.95 -0.67
N ARG A 400 -20.86 14.48 -1.89
CA ARG A 400 -20.54 13.77 -3.13
C ARG A 400 -19.66 14.60 -4.05
N GLY A 401 -18.65 13.97 -4.61
CA GLY A 401 -17.67 14.61 -5.51
C GLY A 401 -16.25 14.49 -5.01
N ASN A 402 -15.31 15.09 -5.73
CA ASN A 402 -13.89 15.07 -5.40
C ASN A 402 -13.47 16.40 -4.77
N PHE A 403 -12.61 16.34 -3.76
CA PHE A 403 -12.19 17.51 -2.99
C PHE A 403 -10.68 17.60 -2.96
N ILE A 404 -10.15 18.81 -3.19
CA ILE A 404 -8.76 19.16 -2.92
C ILE A 404 -8.77 20.30 -1.91
N VAL A 405 -8.19 20.07 -0.73
CA VAL A 405 -8.14 21.02 0.38
C VAL A 405 -6.69 21.42 0.61
N LEU A 406 -6.38 22.69 0.34
CA LEU A 406 -5.03 23.26 0.45
C LEU A 406 -4.71 23.77 1.88
N GLY A 407 -5.43 23.26 2.87
CA GLY A 407 -5.26 23.49 4.30
C GLY A 407 -5.66 22.25 5.10
N ASP A 408 -6.18 22.46 6.31
CA ASP A 408 -6.62 21.38 7.19
C ASP A 408 -8.07 20.95 6.91
N LEU A 409 -8.37 19.67 7.12
CA LEU A 409 -9.72 19.11 7.02
C LEU A 409 -10.24 18.68 8.38
N THR A 410 -11.42 19.16 8.75
CA THR A 410 -12.14 18.65 9.92
C THR A 410 -13.51 18.08 9.53
N LEU A 411 -13.76 16.82 9.89
CA LEU A 411 -15.02 16.13 9.69
C LEU A 411 -15.72 15.91 11.03
N THR A 412 -16.89 16.50 11.24
CA THR A 412 -17.72 16.30 12.45
C THR A 412 -19.16 15.92 12.13
N GLY A 413 -19.83 15.26 13.08
CA GLY A 413 -21.24 14.88 12.96
C GLY A 413 -21.51 13.74 11.97
N ASN A 414 -22.77 13.58 11.60
CA ASN A 414 -23.24 12.47 10.78
C ASN A 414 -23.12 12.78 9.29
N LEU A 415 -22.25 12.05 8.60
CA LEU A 415 -21.88 12.27 7.21
C LEU A 415 -22.09 11.00 6.37
N ARG A 416 -22.60 11.16 5.15
CA ARG A 416 -22.61 10.14 4.09
C ARG A 416 -21.68 10.58 2.98
N LEU A 417 -20.60 9.85 2.78
CA LEU A 417 -19.55 10.26 1.86
C LEU A 417 -19.50 9.33 0.64
N ASP A 418 -19.48 9.95 -0.55
CA ASP A 418 -19.07 9.38 -1.84
C ASP A 418 -18.06 10.34 -2.45
N ALA A 419 -16.84 10.28 -1.95
CA ALA A 419 -15.84 11.29 -2.23
C ALA A 419 -14.41 10.75 -2.22
N SER A 420 -13.60 11.29 -3.13
CA SER A 420 -12.14 11.27 -3.04
C SER A 420 -11.66 12.62 -2.52
N ILE A 421 -10.97 12.62 -1.38
CA ILE A 421 -10.57 13.84 -0.68
C ILE A 421 -9.05 13.86 -0.49
N TYR A 422 -8.42 14.93 -0.96
CA TYR A 422 -6.98 15.17 -0.83
C TYR A 422 -6.74 16.40 0.02
N VAL A 423 -5.95 16.26 1.09
CA VAL A 423 -5.74 17.31 2.10
C VAL A 423 -4.24 17.58 2.24
N THR A 424 -3.79 18.78 1.89
CA THR A 424 -2.36 19.15 2.01
C THR A 424 -1.94 19.46 3.46
N GLY A 425 -2.91 19.74 4.34
CA GLY A 425 -2.72 19.85 5.78
C GLY A 425 -3.03 18.57 6.54
N SER A 426 -3.44 18.75 7.80
CA SER A 426 -3.84 17.68 8.72
C SER A 426 -5.32 17.34 8.56
N THR A 427 -5.69 16.10 8.89
CA THR A 427 -7.10 15.69 8.94
C THR A 427 -7.50 15.28 10.35
N LYS A 428 -8.63 15.82 10.80
CA LYS A 428 -9.29 15.41 12.04
C LYS A 428 -10.69 14.90 11.78
N ILE A 429 -10.96 13.65 12.17
CA ILE A 429 -12.29 13.05 12.15
C ILE A 429 -12.76 12.90 13.59
N TYR A 430 -13.78 13.67 13.97
CA TYR A 430 -14.11 13.89 15.37
C TYR A 430 -15.61 13.98 15.62
N GLN A 431 -16.13 13.22 16.58
CA GLN A 431 -17.56 13.22 16.93
C GLN A 431 -18.46 12.94 15.72
N SER A 432 -18.08 11.92 14.95
CA SER A 432 -18.70 11.64 13.65
C SER A 432 -19.28 10.24 13.56
N ARG A 433 -20.24 10.07 12.65
CA ARG A 433 -20.63 8.79 12.06
C ARG A 433 -20.52 8.91 10.56
N ILE A 434 -19.69 8.08 9.93
CA ILE A 434 -19.40 8.15 8.50
C ILE A 434 -19.94 6.90 7.81
N GLU A 435 -21.05 7.07 7.10
CA GLU A 435 -21.66 6.00 6.32
C GLU A 435 -21.30 6.11 4.84
N ARG A 436 -21.44 4.99 4.12
CA ARG A 436 -21.49 4.99 2.66
C ARG A 436 -22.64 5.88 2.20
N ALA A 437 -22.46 6.50 1.04
CA ALA A 437 -23.59 7.10 0.35
C ALA A 437 -24.63 6.03 -0.05
N LEU A 438 -25.84 6.49 -0.38
CA LEU A 438 -26.97 5.61 -0.74
C LEU A 438 -26.70 4.74 -1.98
N ASN A 439 -25.76 5.13 -2.83
CA ASN A 439 -25.27 4.34 -3.96
C ASN A 439 -24.22 3.28 -3.57
N ASN A 440 -24.01 3.05 -2.27
CA ASN A 440 -23.05 2.11 -1.70
C ASN A 440 -21.58 2.45 -1.96
N LYS A 441 -21.24 3.68 -2.39
CA LYS A 441 -19.86 4.16 -2.48
C LYS A 441 -19.38 4.75 -1.15
N GLY A 442 -18.08 4.64 -0.88
CA GLY A 442 -17.43 5.11 0.35
C GLY A 442 -16.51 6.30 0.12
N VAL A 443 -15.64 6.57 1.11
CA VAL A 443 -14.64 7.66 1.04
C VAL A 443 -13.23 7.13 0.81
N VAL A 444 -12.45 7.83 -0.01
CA VAL A 444 -11.00 7.71 -0.07
C VAL A 444 -10.42 9.04 0.38
N LEU A 445 -9.71 9.05 1.50
CA LEU A 445 -9.18 10.27 2.11
C LEU A 445 -7.67 10.16 2.26
N LEU A 446 -6.95 11.07 1.61
CA LEU A 446 -5.50 11.17 1.69
C LEU A 446 -5.13 12.51 2.33
N SER A 447 -4.21 12.49 3.28
CA SER A 447 -3.68 13.71 3.91
C SER A 447 -2.16 13.74 3.87
N LYS A 448 -1.57 14.92 3.71
CA LYS A 448 -0.13 15.10 3.82
C LYS A 448 0.30 15.22 5.28
N GLY A 449 -0.49 15.92 6.09
CA GLY A 449 -0.30 16.08 7.53
C GLY A 449 -0.91 14.95 8.35
N PRO A 450 -0.75 15.00 9.69
CA PRO A 450 -1.25 13.97 10.60
C PRO A 450 -2.75 13.69 10.47
N LEU A 451 -3.13 12.44 10.76
CA LEU A 451 -4.52 12.00 10.81
C LEU A 451 -4.92 11.65 12.25
N ASP A 452 -5.91 12.36 12.80
CA ASP A 452 -6.51 12.10 14.12
C ASP A 452 -7.95 11.60 13.95
N ILE A 453 -8.21 10.37 14.39
CA ILE A 453 -9.56 9.79 14.43
C ILE A 453 -9.94 9.52 15.87
N SER A 454 -10.94 10.24 16.36
CA SER A 454 -11.37 10.16 17.75
C SER A 454 -12.86 10.45 17.95
N ARG A 455 -13.40 10.00 19.07
CA ARG A 455 -14.79 10.22 19.49
C ARG A 455 -15.84 9.77 18.47
N ILE A 456 -15.61 8.66 17.78
CA ILE A 456 -16.54 8.09 16.79
C ILE A 456 -17.57 7.21 17.50
N ASN A 457 -18.87 7.48 17.35
CA ASN A 457 -19.95 6.74 18.02
C ASN A 457 -19.66 6.47 19.51
N GLU A 458 -19.35 7.54 20.26
CA GLU A 458 -18.90 7.46 21.65
C GLU A 458 -19.84 6.64 22.54
N PHE A 459 -19.24 5.76 23.35
CA PHE A 459 -19.91 4.90 24.33
C PHE A 459 -21.04 4.03 23.76
N ASN A 460 -21.14 3.93 22.43
CA ASN A 460 -22.01 2.97 21.80
C ASN A 460 -21.47 1.56 22.11
N ASN A 461 -22.34 0.68 22.59
CA ASN A 461 -22.06 -0.71 22.91
C ASN A 461 -23.02 -1.59 22.10
N PRO A 462 -22.79 -1.74 20.77
CA PRO A 462 -23.76 -2.37 19.90
C PRO A 462 -23.84 -3.86 20.17
N THR A 463 -25.05 -4.40 20.26
CA THR A 463 -25.29 -5.85 20.39
C THR A 463 -24.95 -6.60 19.10
N ILE A 464 -25.11 -5.94 17.94
CA ILE A 464 -24.75 -6.45 16.62
C ILE A 464 -23.77 -5.46 15.98
N PRO A 465 -22.47 -5.80 15.94
CA PRO A 465 -21.46 -4.97 15.32
C PRO A 465 -21.73 -4.77 13.83
N THR A 466 -21.82 -3.51 13.40
CA THR A 466 -21.94 -3.15 11.98
C THR A 466 -20.92 -2.07 11.61
N PRO A 467 -20.39 -2.07 10.37
CA PRO A 467 -19.41 -1.06 9.94
C PRO A 467 -19.99 0.36 9.94
N ASN A 468 -19.24 1.29 10.51
CA ASN A 468 -19.65 2.67 10.77
C ASN A 468 -18.62 3.73 10.35
N LEU A 469 -17.50 3.28 9.77
CA LEU A 469 -16.51 4.10 9.09
C LEU A 469 -16.11 3.38 7.81
N LYS A 470 -16.75 3.73 6.70
CA LYS A 470 -16.60 3.00 5.44
C LYS A 470 -15.73 3.81 4.47
N GLY A 471 -14.44 3.49 4.40
CA GLY A 471 -13.48 4.19 3.55
C GLY A 471 -12.03 3.77 3.75
N TYR A 472 -11.17 4.24 2.86
CA TYR A 472 -9.72 4.16 3.01
C TYR A 472 -9.14 5.49 3.44
N PHE A 473 -8.25 5.42 4.41
CA PHE A 473 -7.57 6.57 4.97
C PHE A 473 -6.07 6.40 4.81
N TYR A 474 -5.42 7.40 4.25
CA TYR A 474 -3.96 7.43 4.14
C TYR A 474 -3.44 8.77 4.61
N THR A 475 -2.31 8.76 5.32
CA THR A 475 -1.54 9.97 5.60
C THR A 475 -0.08 9.79 5.20
N ASP A 476 0.49 10.80 4.54
CA ASP A 476 1.93 10.91 4.29
C ASP A 476 2.69 11.11 5.62
N SER A 477 2.02 11.57 6.68
CA SER A 477 2.58 11.70 8.04
C SER A 477 2.17 10.53 8.93
N SER A 478 1.87 10.79 10.20
CA SER A 478 1.54 9.79 11.21
C SER A 478 0.06 9.87 11.57
N ALA A 479 -0.51 8.77 12.08
CA ALA A 479 -1.91 8.71 12.45
C ALA A 479 -2.12 8.21 13.87
N THR A 480 -3.17 8.71 14.54
CA THR A 480 -3.65 8.19 15.82
C THR A 480 -5.13 7.85 15.75
N ILE A 481 -5.49 6.69 16.28
CA ILE A 481 -6.88 6.25 16.42
C ILE A 481 -7.18 6.06 17.91
N TYR A 482 -8.19 6.76 18.42
CA TYR A 482 -8.72 6.58 19.77
C TYR A 482 -10.07 5.86 19.73
N ALA A 483 -10.00 4.53 19.88
CA ALA A 483 -11.11 3.59 19.96
C ALA A 483 -11.34 3.06 21.40
N VAL A 484 -11.07 3.89 22.41
CA VAL A 484 -11.31 3.53 23.82
C VAL A 484 -12.74 3.85 24.24
N GLY A 485 -13.15 5.12 24.16
CA GLY A 485 -14.55 5.51 24.33
C GLY A 485 -15.34 5.41 23.03
N SER A 486 -14.67 5.58 21.89
CA SER A 486 -15.27 5.47 20.56
C SER A 486 -15.57 4.01 20.20
N TYR A 487 -16.56 3.77 19.34
CA TYR A 487 -16.78 2.49 18.68
C TYR A 487 -16.58 2.67 17.17
N LEU A 488 -15.52 2.06 16.63
CA LEU A 488 -15.13 2.12 15.23
C LEU A 488 -15.16 0.72 14.64
N TYR A 489 -15.95 0.56 13.59
CA TYR A 489 -15.89 -0.60 12.72
C TYR A 489 -15.61 -0.10 11.31
N ILE A 490 -14.34 -0.19 10.94
CA ILE A 490 -13.80 0.23 9.66
C ILE A 490 -14.07 -0.87 8.64
N GLU A 491 -14.76 -0.53 7.56
CA GLU A 491 -14.76 -1.34 6.35
C GLU A 491 -13.93 -0.58 5.32
N GLY A 492 -12.72 -1.07 5.04
CA GLY A 492 -11.66 -0.36 4.33
C GLY A 492 -10.32 -0.56 5.02
N GLY A 493 -9.48 0.47 5.07
CA GLY A 493 -8.18 0.38 5.72
C GLY A 493 -7.59 1.73 6.06
N LEU A 494 -6.54 1.70 6.87
CA LEU A 494 -5.84 2.90 7.30
C LEU A 494 -4.33 2.70 7.24
N PHE A 495 -3.64 3.63 6.59
CA PHE A 495 -2.20 3.57 6.48
C PHE A 495 -1.56 4.92 6.80
N ALA A 496 -0.49 4.92 7.58
CA ALA A 496 0.28 6.10 7.91
C ALA A 496 1.73 5.92 7.46
N ARG A 497 2.21 6.70 6.49
CA ARG A 497 3.59 6.56 6.00
C ARG A 497 4.60 6.84 7.12
N GLY A 498 4.38 7.87 7.93
CA GLY A 498 5.11 8.16 9.16
C GLY A 498 6.32 9.09 9.02
N ASN A 499 6.60 9.66 7.85
CA ASN A 499 7.91 10.28 7.57
C ASN A 499 8.05 11.77 7.96
N ARG A 500 6.99 12.43 8.42
CA ARG A 500 6.95 13.90 8.65
C ARG A 500 6.88 14.29 10.12
N ALA A 501 5.72 14.08 10.75
CA ALA A 501 5.46 14.44 12.13
C ALA A 501 5.04 13.21 12.94
N THR A 502 5.27 13.25 14.25
CA THR A 502 4.85 12.20 15.19
C THR A 502 3.33 12.09 15.23
N ALA A 503 2.84 10.87 15.50
CA ALA A 503 1.42 10.60 15.68
C ALA A 503 0.87 11.48 16.83
N PRO A 504 -0.35 12.04 16.68
CA PRO A 504 -0.97 12.89 17.69
C PRO A 504 -0.81 12.36 19.12
N ASP A 505 -0.45 13.25 20.05
CA ASP A 505 -0.22 12.96 21.48
C ASP A 505 0.89 11.96 21.81
N THR A 506 1.72 11.54 20.85
CA THR A 506 2.83 10.59 21.08
C THR A 506 4.17 11.12 20.57
N ASP A 507 5.25 10.39 20.86
CA ASP A 507 6.58 10.58 20.29
C ASP A 507 6.91 9.60 19.15
N ILE A 508 5.89 8.94 18.59
CA ILE A 508 6.06 7.85 17.63
C ILE A 508 5.77 8.34 16.22
N ASN A 509 6.64 7.97 15.28
CA ASN A 509 6.40 8.14 13.84
C ASN A 509 5.72 6.88 13.30
N GLY A 510 4.56 7.04 12.66
CA GLY A 510 3.78 5.96 12.06
C GLY A 510 2.34 5.89 12.55
N LEU A 511 1.84 4.69 12.80
CA LEU A 511 0.46 4.43 13.20
C LEU A 511 0.37 4.04 14.67
N VAL A 512 -0.36 4.82 15.47
CA VAL A 512 -0.69 4.49 16.86
C VAL A 512 -2.18 4.26 17.01
N VAL A 513 -2.56 3.10 17.51
CA VAL A 513 -3.95 2.72 17.74
C VAL A 513 -4.14 2.46 19.22
N ASN A 514 -5.19 3.03 19.80
CA ASN A 514 -5.59 2.80 21.17
C ASN A 514 -7.03 2.30 21.19
N ALA A 515 -7.25 1.03 21.55
CA ALA A 515 -8.55 0.41 21.58
C ALA A 515 -8.83 -0.27 22.92
N PHE A 516 -10.09 -0.66 23.12
CA PHE A 516 -10.51 -1.50 24.23
C PHE A 516 -11.40 -2.62 23.70
N ARG A 517 -11.28 -3.84 24.22
CA ARG A 517 -12.22 -4.94 23.92
C ARG A 517 -13.24 -5.10 25.03
N GLY A 518 -14.48 -4.79 24.72
CA GLY A 518 -15.60 -4.86 25.63
C GLY A 518 -16.43 -3.58 25.67
N GLN A 519 -17.21 -3.46 26.73
CA GLN A 519 -18.14 -2.34 26.91
C GLN A 519 -17.46 -1.21 27.68
N VAL A 520 -17.69 0.01 27.22
CA VAL A 520 -17.24 1.25 27.88
C VAL A 520 -18.44 2.17 27.95
N ASN A 521 -18.70 2.72 29.13
CA ASN A 521 -19.76 3.69 29.34
C ASN A 521 -19.16 5.08 29.52
N GLY A 522 -19.97 6.11 29.33
CA GLY A 522 -19.53 7.49 29.53
C GLY A 522 -19.99 8.02 30.89
N GLU A 523 -19.11 8.73 31.59
CA GLU A 523 -19.49 9.63 32.69
C GLU A 523 -18.93 11.02 32.40
N ASN A 524 -19.78 12.05 32.39
CA ASN A 524 -19.41 13.44 32.05
C ASN A 524 -18.67 13.60 30.69
N GLY A 525 -18.96 12.73 29.72
CA GLY A 525 -18.31 12.74 28.41
C GLY A 525 -16.96 12.05 28.36
N GLU A 526 -16.55 11.36 29.43
CA GLU A 526 -15.29 10.62 29.53
C GLU A 526 -15.50 9.11 29.62
N PRO A 527 -14.56 8.28 29.13
CA PRO A 527 -14.58 6.83 29.34
C PRO A 527 -14.59 6.43 30.82
N ASP A 528 -15.59 5.65 31.21
CA ASP A 528 -15.79 5.08 32.55
C ASP A 528 -16.40 3.67 32.49
N ARG A 529 -16.41 2.94 33.61
CA ARG A 529 -17.02 1.60 33.78
C ARG A 529 -16.64 0.63 32.66
N PHE A 530 -15.35 0.36 32.55
CA PHE A 530 -14.78 -0.59 31.61
C PHE A 530 -15.19 -2.02 31.98
N THR A 531 -15.86 -2.71 31.06
CA THR A 531 -16.23 -4.13 31.19
C THR A 531 -15.56 -4.91 30.07
N PRO A 532 -14.45 -5.62 30.35
CA PRO A 532 -13.73 -6.38 29.34
C PRO A 532 -14.62 -7.46 28.70
N GLY A 533 -14.44 -7.66 27.39
CA GLY A 533 -15.11 -8.70 26.62
C GLY A 533 -14.13 -9.75 26.08
N SER A 534 -14.57 -11.00 25.97
CA SER A 534 -13.77 -12.09 25.39
C SER A 534 -14.02 -12.28 23.89
N ASP A 535 -15.16 -11.83 23.37
CA ASP A 535 -15.50 -11.93 21.95
C ASP A 535 -14.65 -10.94 21.14
N PRO A 536 -13.91 -11.37 20.09
CA PRO A 536 -13.20 -10.47 19.19
C PRO A 536 -14.06 -9.31 18.65
N LEU A 537 -15.34 -9.58 18.36
CA LEU A 537 -16.28 -8.59 17.84
C LEU A 537 -16.78 -7.61 18.91
N SER A 538 -16.49 -7.85 20.19
CA SER A 538 -16.65 -6.85 21.25
C SER A 538 -15.54 -5.80 21.25
N SER A 539 -14.55 -5.92 20.36
CA SER A 539 -13.56 -4.87 20.13
C SER A 539 -14.24 -3.56 19.74
N ARG A 540 -13.80 -2.48 20.36
CA ARG A 540 -14.21 -1.13 20.00
C ARG A 540 -13.50 -0.60 18.76
N LEU A 541 -12.47 -1.30 18.27
CA LEU A 541 -11.91 -1.12 16.93
C LEU A 541 -11.93 -2.44 16.18
N VAL A 542 -12.80 -2.55 15.19
CA VAL A 542 -12.82 -3.64 14.23
C VAL A 542 -12.40 -3.11 12.87
N VAL A 543 -11.48 -3.78 12.20
CA VAL A 543 -11.07 -3.44 10.84
C VAL A 543 -11.32 -4.62 9.91
N ARG A 544 -12.15 -4.38 8.89
CA ARG A 544 -12.43 -5.29 7.79
C ARG A 544 -11.91 -4.68 6.50
N TYR A 545 -10.79 -5.22 6.05
CA TYR A 545 -10.17 -4.84 4.79
C TYR A 545 -11.11 -5.03 3.60
N ARG A 546 -11.18 -4.02 2.72
CA ARG A 546 -12.01 -4.04 1.50
C ARG A 546 -11.40 -3.18 0.39
N PRO A 547 -10.33 -3.62 -0.28
CA PRO A 547 -9.54 -2.83 -1.22
C PRO A 547 -10.32 -2.35 -2.45
N GLU A 548 -11.44 -2.99 -2.78
CA GLU A 548 -12.29 -2.66 -3.93
C GLU A 548 -12.80 -1.21 -3.88
N MET A 549 -12.90 -0.61 -2.70
CA MET A 549 -13.34 0.79 -2.54
C MET A 549 -12.45 1.83 -3.23
N LEU A 550 -11.17 1.52 -3.45
CA LEU A 550 -10.26 2.42 -4.14
C LEU A 550 -10.48 2.35 -5.66
N VAL A 551 -10.84 1.17 -6.17
CA VAL A 551 -11.23 0.97 -7.57
C VAL A 551 -12.61 1.58 -7.84
N GLU A 552 -13.54 1.51 -6.88
CA GLU A 552 -14.87 2.14 -6.95
C GLU A 552 -14.82 3.66 -7.16
N GLN A 553 -13.70 4.31 -6.81
CA GLN A 553 -13.46 5.74 -6.98
C GLN A 553 -12.71 6.12 -8.27
N GLY A 554 -12.33 5.15 -9.11
CA GLY A 554 -11.82 5.37 -10.47
C GLY A 554 -10.60 6.31 -10.57
N THR A 555 -10.77 7.47 -11.23
CA THR A 555 -9.72 8.50 -11.42
C THR A 555 -9.21 9.14 -10.12
N GLY A 556 -9.86 8.84 -8.99
CA GLY A 556 -9.48 9.26 -7.64
C GLY A 556 -8.37 8.43 -6.99
N LEU A 557 -7.69 7.53 -7.70
CA LEU A 557 -6.52 6.83 -7.17
C LEU A 557 -5.29 7.75 -7.07
N PRO A 558 -4.46 7.59 -6.02
CA PRO A 558 -3.25 8.38 -5.88
C PRO A 558 -2.23 8.08 -6.97
N PHE A 559 -1.45 9.11 -7.32
CA PHE A 559 -0.31 8.95 -8.21
C PHE A 559 0.83 8.28 -7.45
N VAL A 560 1.50 7.37 -8.14
CA VAL A 560 2.68 6.67 -7.66
C VAL A 560 3.81 6.98 -8.61
N ASN A 561 4.98 7.32 -8.07
CA ASN A 561 6.11 7.78 -8.88
C ASN A 561 7.18 6.68 -9.15
N ARG A 562 6.82 5.40 -8.96
CA ARG A 562 7.68 4.21 -9.16
C ARG A 562 6.88 2.98 -9.61
N ILE A 563 7.55 2.00 -10.17
CA ILE A 563 6.98 0.70 -10.53
C ILE A 563 7.55 -0.37 -9.59
N SER A 564 6.72 -1.32 -9.13
CA SER A 564 7.19 -2.53 -8.45
C SER A 564 7.17 -3.72 -9.39
N LEU A 565 8.12 -4.61 -9.12
CA LEU A 565 8.27 -5.90 -9.76
C LEU A 565 7.96 -7.00 -8.75
N VAL A 566 6.84 -7.70 -8.95
CA VAL A 566 6.51 -8.92 -8.21
C VAL A 566 6.99 -10.10 -9.03
N VAL A 567 7.88 -10.91 -8.46
CA VAL A 567 8.60 -11.95 -9.19
C VAL A 567 8.09 -13.32 -8.76
N ASP A 568 7.66 -14.14 -9.71
CA ASP A 568 7.25 -15.52 -9.46
C ASP A 568 8.45 -16.49 -9.40
N ARG A 569 8.16 -17.76 -9.10
CA ARG A 569 9.12 -18.85 -9.10
C ARG A 569 9.72 -19.05 -10.50
N LEU A 570 11.01 -19.41 -10.50
CA LEU A 570 11.74 -19.74 -11.71
C LEU A 570 11.45 -21.20 -12.10
N GLU A 571 11.10 -21.40 -13.37
CA GLU A 571 10.71 -22.68 -13.95
C GLU A 571 11.72 -23.10 -15.03
N VAL A 572 11.89 -24.40 -15.22
CA VAL A 572 12.77 -24.96 -16.26
C VAL A 572 11.97 -26.00 -17.04
N GLU A 573 11.77 -25.74 -18.33
CA GLU A 573 11.13 -26.64 -19.27
C GLU A 573 12.18 -27.37 -20.10
#